data_AF-A0A953WRT6-F1
#
_entry.id   AF-A0A953WRT6-F1
#
_cell.length_a   1.000
_cell.length_b   1.000
_cell.length_c   1.000
_cell.angle_alpha   90.00
_cell.angle_beta   90.00
_cell.angle_gamma   90.00
#
_symmetry.space_group_name_H-M   'P 1'
#
loop_
_entity.id
_entity.type
_entity.pdbx_description
1 polymer ?
#
loop_
_entity_poly.entity_id
_entity_poly.type
_entity_poly.pdbx_seq_one_letter_code
_entity_poly.pdbx_strand_id
1 'polypeptide(L)'
;MIRLAPLLLAACLLAASAAAEPLVKVVNFTAAWCPNCRVLDPRLETAVSQYSPNEVELVDIDMTDLRGKGDARKWELVQQLKVLTEFHKVGYLWDWYGGHTGLAIMVSADTGEPLTCVSRKYTSDEIADRIQEALVLTKYGPAGARRPDGPHCPPPMRPQ
;
A
#
# COMPACT_ATOMS: atom_id res chain seq x y z
N MET A 1 8.98 41.24 54.19
CA MET A 1 7.79 40.95 53.37
C MET A 1 8.26 40.44 52.01
N ILE A 2 8.34 39.13 51.81
CA ILE A 2 8.79 38.52 50.55
C ILE A 2 7.56 37.81 49.95
N ARG A 3 7.09 38.28 48.80
CA ARG A 3 6.00 37.65 48.04
C ARG A 3 6.58 36.55 47.17
N LEU A 4 6.19 35.30 47.42
CA LEU A 4 6.34 34.21 46.44
C LEU A 4 5.25 34.39 45.38
N ALA A 5 5.66 34.57 44.11
CA ALA A 5 4.79 34.41 42.96
C ALA A 5 4.97 32.96 42.43
N PRO A 6 3.90 32.20 42.15
CA PRO A 6 4.04 30.89 41.55
C PRO A 6 4.23 31.06 40.04
N LEU A 7 5.31 30.49 39.50
CA LEU A 7 5.45 30.27 38.06
C LEU A 7 4.39 29.25 37.65
N LEU A 8 3.35 29.69 36.93
CA LEU A 8 2.48 28.81 36.15
C LEU A 8 3.29 28.26 34.97
N LEU A 9 3.66 26.98 35.05
CA LEU A 9 4.14 26.21 33.91
C LEU A 9 2.94 25.94 32.99
N ALA A 10 2.82 26.69 31.89
CA ALA A 10 1.89 26.38 30.83
C ALA A 10 2.39 25.14 30.06
N ALA A 11 1.82 23.97 30.37
CA ALA A 11 2.03 22.76 29.59
C ALA A 11 1.29 22.91 28.25
N CYS A 12 2.03 23.31 27.21
CA CYS A 12 1.53 23.36 25.85
C CYS A 12 1.37 21.90 25.36
N LEU A 13 0.15 21.39 25.38
CA LEU A 13 -0.23 20.13 24.75
C LEU A 13 -0.10 20.28 23.22
N LEU A 14 1.08 19.94 22.69
CA LEU A 14 1.26 19.65 21.28
C LEU A 14 0.57 18.30 21.00
N ALA A 15 -0.72 18.35 20.65
CA ALA A 15 -1.37 17.24 19.97
C ALA A 15 -0.70 17.13 18.59
N ALA A 16 0.28 16.26 18.47
CA ALA A 16 0.75 15.83 17.16
C ALA A 16 -0.47 15.18 16.47
N SER A 17 -1.03 15.85 15.47
CA SER A 17 -1.93 15.20 14.52
C SER A 17 -1.12 14.13 13.81
N ALA A 18 -1.15 12.90 14.34
CA ALA A 18 -0.85 11.74 13.54
C ALA A 18 -1.82 11.80 12.36
N ALA A 19 -1.30 11.99 11.15
CA ALA A 19 -2.12 11.80 9.96
C ALA A 19 -2.76 10.42 10.09
N ALA A 20 -4.09 10.36 9.99
CA ALA A 20 -4.78 9.08 10.07
C ALA A 20 -4.23 8.17 8.97
N GLU A 21 -3.85 6.94 9.31
CA GLU A 21 -3.50 5.95 8.28
C GLU A 21 -4.68 5.86 7.28
N PRO A 22 -4.39 5.66 5.97
CA PRO A 22 -5.44 5.39 4.99
C PRO A 22 -6.25 4.16 5.41
N LEU A 23 -7.46 3.97 4.86
CA LEU A 23 -8.22 2.74 5.09
C LEU A 23 -7.71 1.60 4.19
N VAL A 24 -7.36 1.93 2.96
CA VAL A 24 -6.91 0.96 1.94
C VAL A 24 -5.57 1.40 1.36
N LYS A 25 -4.67 0.43 1.18
CA LYS A 25 -3.42 0.62 0.42
C LYS A 25 -3.52 -0.17 -0.87
N VAL A 26 -3.24 0.47 -2.00
CA VAL A 26 -3.12 -0.15 -3.32
C VAL A 26 -1.63 -0.41 -3.55
N VAL A 27 -1.19 -1.64 -3.29
CA VAL A 27 0.22 -2.04 -3.41
C VAL A 27 0.49 -2.46 -4.86
N ASN A 28 1.16 -1.61 -5.63
CA ASN A 28 1.41 -1.78 -7.05
C ASN A 28 2.82 -2.33 -7.30
N PHE A 29 2.92 -3.55 -7.80
CA PHE A 29 4.18 -4.12 -8.25
C PHE A 29 4.47 -3.66 -9.68
N THR A 30 5.34 -2.65 -9.85
CA THR A 30 5.55 -1.96 -11.13
C THR A 30 7.02 -1.94 -11.58
N ALA A 31 7.22 -1.59 -12.85
CA ALA A 31 8.51 -1.22 -13.43
C ALA A 31 8.32 -0.49 -14.77
N ALA A 32 9.20 0.46 -15.09
CA ALA A 32 9.14 1.23 -16.35
C ALA A 32 9.24 0.35 -17.62
N TRP A 33 9.95 -0.77 -17.53
CA TRP A 33 10.11 -1.73 -18.65
C TRP A 33 8.94 -2.70 -18.79
N CYS A 34 7.97 -2.69 -17.86
CA CYS A 34 6.87 -3.64 -17.83
C CYS A 34 5.72 -3.18 -18.76
N PRO A 35 5.40 -3.94 -19.83
CA PRO A 35 4.37 -3.54 -20.78
C PRO A 35 2.97 -3.52 -20.18
N ASN A 36 2.70 -4.37 -19.18
CA ASN A 36 1.42 -4.37 -18.47
C ASN A 36 1.27 -3.12 -17.58
N CYS A 37 2.37 -2.66 -17.00
CA CYS A 37 2.43 -1.52 -16.07
C CYS A 37 2.15 -0.21 -16.80
N ARG A 38 2.68 -0.04 -18.03
CA ARG A 38 2.33 1.10 -18.91
C ARG A 38 0.83 1.27 -19.18
N VAL A 39 0.03 0.21 -19.00
CA VAL A 39 -1.43 0.27 -19.10
C VAL A 39 -2.08 0.40 -17.72
N LEU A 40 -1.58 -0.34 -16.73
CA LEU A 40 -2.16 -0.40 -15.38
C LEU A 40 -1.90 0.87 -14.56
N ASP A 41 -0.67 1.35 -14.50
CA ASP A 41 -0.23 2.45 -13.65
C ASP A 41 -1.06 3.73 -13.86
N PRO A 42 -1.23 4.25 -15.10
CA PRO A 42 -2.06 5.45 -15.29
C PRO A 42 -3.53 5.24 -14.91
N ARG A 43 -4.04 3.99 -14.97
CA ARG A 43 -5.40 3.67 -14.53
C ARG A 43 -5.52 3.62 -13.02
N LEU A 44 -4.49 3.11 -12.33
CA LEU A 44 -4.39 3.17 -10.87
C LEU A 44 -4.34 4.62 -10.39
N GLU A 45 -3.46 5.45 -10.98
CA GLU A 45 -3.36 6.87 -10.66
C GLU A 45 -4.72 7.57 -10.85
N THR A 46 -5.38 7.34 -11.99
CA THR A 46 -6.70 7.89 -12.28
C THR A 46 -7.73 7.46 -11.23
N ALA A 47 -7.81 6.17 -10.89
CA ALA A 47 -8.77 5.64 -9.94
C ALA A 47 -8.51 6.13 -8.51
N VAL A 48 -7.24 6.10 -8.05
CA VAL A 48 -6.84 6.53 -6.70
C VAL A 48 -7.06 8.04 -6.51
N SER A 49 -6.87 8.85 -7.55
CA SER A 49 -7.08 10.31 -7.47
C SER A 49 -8.52 10.73 -7.14
N GLN A 50 -9.48 9.81 -7.21
CA GLN A 50 -10.88 10.05 -6.83
C GLN A 50 -11.12 10.03 -5.32
N TYR A 51 -10.13 9.56 -4.55
CA TYR A 51 -10.23 9.37 -3.10
C TYR A 51 -9.27 10.28 -2.35
N SER A 52 -9.58 10.57 -1.09
CA SER A 52 -8.65 11.35 -0.26
C SER A 52 -7.43 10.52 0.16
N PRO A 53 -6.26 11.14 0.40
CA PRO A 53 -5.08 10.43 0.92
C PRO A 53 -5.29 9.75 2.27
N ASN A 54 -6.31 10.17 3.03
CA ASN A 54 -6.70 9.54 4.30
C ASN A 54 -7.62 8.32 4.12
N GLU A 55 -8.07 8.04 2.90
CA GLU A 55 -8.88 6.87 2.56
C GLU A 55 -8.07 5.84 1.78
N VAL A 56 -7.30 6.30 0.78
CA VAL A 56 -6.60 5.42 -0.16
C VAL A 56 -5.19 5.94 -0.41
N GLU A 57 -4.21 5.05 -0.29
CA GLU A 57 -2.80 5.30 -0.60
C GLU A 57 -2.34 4.36 -1.72
N LEU A 58 -1.71 4.89 -2.77
CA LEU A 58 -1.00 4.09 -3.77
C LEU A 58 0.44 3.88 -3.30
N VAL A 59 0.86 2.62 -3.17
CA VAL A 59 2.20 2.23 -2.74
C VAL A 59 2.88 1.49 -3.89
N ASP A 60 3.80 2.18 -4.58
CA ASP A 60 4.56 1.57 -5.66
C ASP A 60 5.75 0.78 -5.15
N ILE A 61 5.76 -0.52 -5.45
CA ILE A 61 6.92 -1.41 -5.32
C ILE A 61 7.65 -1.38 -6.67
N ASP A 62 8.39 -0.30 -6.91
CA ASP A 62 9.08 -0.07 -8.19
C ASP A 62 10.36 -0.92 -8.32
N MET A 63 10.34 -1.83 -9.29
CA MET A 63 11.41 -2.76 -9.59
C MET A 63 12.15 -2.40 -10.89
N THR A 64 12.00 -1.17 -11.40
CA THR A 64 12.64 -0.69 -12.64
C THR A 64 14.13 -1.03 -12.67
N ASP A 65 14.83 -0.76 -11.57
CA ASP A 65 16.28 -0.92 -11.48
C ASP A 65 16.74 -2.37 -11.21
N LEU A 66 15.83 -3.33 -10.98
CA LEU A 66 16.21 -4.75 -10.83
C LEU A 66 16.72 -5.38 -12.14
N ARG A 67 16.36 -4.81 -13.30
CA ARG A 67 16.94 -5.18 -14.59
C ARG A 67 18.29 -4.48 -14.89
N GLY A 68 18.72 -3.56 -14.02
CA GLY A 68 19.90 -2.72 -14.17
C GLY A 68 21.21 -3.29 -13.59
N LYS A 69 22.17 -2.39 -13.29
CA LYS A 69 23.59 -2.67 -13.06
C LYS A 69 23.89 -3.35 -11.70
N GLY A 70 24.85 -4.28 -11.72
CA GLY A 70 25.64 -4.80 -10.59
C GLY A 70 24.87 -5.55 -9.50
N ASP A 71 25.34 -6.74 -9.12
CA ASP A 71 24.67 -7.59 -8.13
C ASP A 71 24.50 -6.91 -6.75
N ALA A 72 25.46 -6.08 -6.34
CA ALA A 72 25.40 -5.34 -5.08
C ALA A 72 24.24 -4.31 -5.05
N ARG A 73 24.02 -3.56 -6.14
CA ARG A 73 22.95 -2.55 -6.20
C ARG A 73 21.58 -3.21 -6.27
N LYS A 74 21.45 -4.32 -7.00
CA LYS A 74 20.24 -5.14 -7.00
C LYS A 74 19.91 -5.65 -5.61
N TRP A 75 20.92 -6.14 -4.88
CA TRP A 75 20.73 -6.62 -3.52
C TRP A 75 20.23 -5.51 -2.59
N GLU A 76 20.86 -4.34 -2.62
CA GLU A 76 20.45 -3.17 -1.84
C GLU A 76 18.98 -2.78 -2.13
N LEU A 77 18.60 -2.69 -3.41
CA LEU A 77 17.22 -2.39 -3.80
C LEU A 77 16.23 -3.45 -3.30
N VAL A 78 16.57 -4.74 -3.42
CA VAL A 78 15.72 -5.82 -2.88
C VAL A 78 15.51 -5.67 -1.37
N GLN A 79 16.55 -5.31 -0.61
CA GLN A 79 16.39 -5.09 0.83
C GLN A 79 15.51 -3.87 1.13
N GLN A 80 15.68 -2.78 0.37
CA GLN A 80 14.83 -1.58 0.51
C GLN A 80 13.36 -1.88 0.21
N LEU A 81 13.07 -2.62 -0.87
CA LEU A 81 11.70 -3.01 -1.22
C LEU A 81 11.09 -3.95 -0.18
N LYS A 82 11.87 -4.89 0.38
CA LYS A 82 11.41 -5.72 1.51
C LYS A 82 11.04 -4.88 2.72
N VAL A 83 11.91 -3.96 3.14
CA VAL A 83 11.64 -3.05 4.26
C VAL A 83 10.40 -2.19 3.98
N LEU A 84 10.23 -1.71 2.76
CA LEU A 84 9.03 -0.98 2.35
C LEU A 84 7.77 -1.85 2.51
N THR A 85 7.78 -3.08 2.00
CA THR A 85 6.62 -3.97 2.17
C THR A 85 6.32 -4.30 3.63
N GLU A 86 7.34 -4.49 4.47
CA GLU A 86 7.16 -4.68 5.92
C GLU A 86 6.56 -3.44 6.59
N PHE A 87 7.03 -2.25 6.23
CA PHE A 87 6.51 -0.99 6.75
C PHE A 87 5.01 -0.84 6.46
N HIS A 88 4.55 -1.28 5.29
CA HIS A 88 3.13 -1.28 4.93
C HIS A 88 2.35 -2.52 5.40
N LYS A 89 2.92 -3.37 6.27
CA LYS A 89 2.31 -4.63 6.79
C LYS A 89 1.98 -5.66 5.70
N VAL A 90 2.73 -5.64 4.60
CA VAL A 90 2.53 -6.49 3.42
C VAL A 90 3.80 -7.21 2.99
N GLY A 91 4.71 -7.50 3.93
CA GLY A 91 5.94 -8.27 3.66
C GLY A 91 5.69 -9.59 2.91
N TYR A 92 4.59 -10.27 3.25
CA TYR A 92 4.16 -11.51 2.58
C TYR A 92 3.89 -11.30 1.07
N LEU A 93 3.46 -10.12 0.63
CA LEU A 93 3.28 -9.83 -0.80
C LEU A 93 4.62 -9.80 -1.54
N TRP A 94 5.72 -9.39 -0.88
CA TRP A 94 7.06 -9.51 -1.48
C TRP A 94 7.46 -10.98 -1.64
N ASP A 95 7.17 -11.82 -0.66
CA ASP A 95 7.46 -13.25 -0.75
C ASP A 95 6.63 -13.93 -1.85
N TRP A 96 5.39 -13.49 -2.08
CA TRP A 96 4.53 -14.07 -3.13
C TRP A 96 4.79 -13.52 -4.53
N TYR A 97 5.02 -12.21 -4.65
CA TYR A 97 4.99 -11.50 -5.93
C TYR A 97 6.28 -10.71 -6.23
N GLY A 98 7.24 -10.65 -5.30
CA GLY A 98 8.51 -9.97 -5.51
C GLY A 98 9.22 -10.45 -6.79
N GLY A 99 9.62 -9.51 -7.65
CA GLY A 99 10.20 -9.82 -8.96
C GLY A 99 9.17 -10.02 -10.09
N HIS A 100 7.87 -9.99 -9.79
CA HIS A 100 6.79 -9.95 -10.78
C HIS A 100 6.14 -8.57 -10.81
N THR A 101 5.86 -8.05 -12.00
CA THR A 101 5.31 -6.70 -12.22
C THR A 101 3.97 -6.74 -12.98
N GLY A 102 3.15 -5.71 -12.86
CA GLY A 102 1.89 -5.54 -13.58
C GLY A 102 0.68 -6.11 -12.83
N LEU A 103 0.77 -6.11 -11.51
CA LEU A 103 -0.25 -6.55 -10.56
C LEU A 103 -0.30 -5.53 -9.42
N ALA A 104 -1.50 -5.09 -9.06
CA ALA A 104 -1.71 -4.31 -7.84
C ALA A 104 -2.67 -5.04 -6.92
N ILE A 105 -2.38 -4.99 -5.63
CA ILE A 105 -3.12 -5.66 -4.56
C ILE A 105 -3.68 -4.58 -3.64
N MET A 106 -5.00 -4.56 -3.48
CA MET A 106 -5.64 -3.72 -2.48
C MET A 106 -5.62 -4.47 -1.17
N VAL A 107 -5.08 -3.86 -0.14
CA VAL A 107 -5.03 -4.41 1.23
C VAL A 107 -5.70 -3.44 2.19
N SER A 108 -6.19 -3.95 3.32
CA SER A 108 -6.56 -3.06 4.41
C SER A 108 -5.28 -2.49 5.05
N ALA A 109 -5.27 -1.20 5.39
CA ALA A 109 -4.09 -0.59 5.98
C ALA A 109 -3.82 -1.02 7.43
N ASP A 110 -4.87 -1.43 8.14
CA ASP A 110 -4.81 -1.80 9.56
C ASP A 110 -4.08 -3.13 9.79
N THR A 111 -4.41 -4.16 9.01
CA THR A 111 -3.89 -5.52 9.13
C THR A 111 -3.00 -5.96 7.98
N GLY A 112 -3.06 -5.28 6.83
CA GLY A 112 -2.41 -5.72 5.60
C GLY A 112 -3.11 -6.88 4.91
N GLU A 113 -4.32 -7.28 5.33
CA GLU A 113 -5.04 -8.41 4.72
C GLU A 113 -5.42 -8.07 3.26
N PRO A 114 -5.29 -9.01 2.32
CA PRO A 114 -5.62 -8.74 0.93
C PRO A 114 -7.14 -8.69 0.73
N LEU A 115 -7.61 -7.66 0.05
CA LEU A 115 -9.02 -7.42 -0.24
C LEU A 115 -9.36 -7.76 -1.69
N THR A 116 -8.52 -7.35 -2.64
CA THR A 116 -8.68 -7.73 -4.06
C THR A 116 -7.41 -7.46 -4.85
N CYS A 117 -7.35 -7.94 -6.09
CA CYS A 117 -6.27 -7.68 -7.01
C CYS A 117 -6.77 -7.10 -8.34
N VAL A 118 -5.98 -6.18 -8.89
CA VAL A 118 -6.19 -5.60 -10.22
C VAL A 118 -4.94 -5.74 -11.09
N SER A 119 -5.16 -5.73 -12.40
CA SER A 119 -4.15 -5.86 -13.44
C SER A 119 -4.58 -5.05 -14.66
N ARG A 120 -3.79 -5.04 -15.73
CA ARG A 120 -4.12 -4.33 -16.98
C ARG A 120 -5.49 -4.69 -17.61
N LYS A 121 -6.14 -5.75 -17.15
CA LYS A 121 -7.46 -6.18 -17.63
C LYS A 121 -8.58 -5.24 -17.20
N TYR A 122 -8.39 -4.46 -16.13
CA TYR A 122 -9.39 -3.56 -15.59
C TYR A 122 -9.24 -2.14 -16.13
N THR A 123 -10.37 -1.46 -16.36
CA THR A 123 -10.43 -0.01 -16.65
C THR A 123 -10.22 0.81 -15.37
N SER A 124 -10.03 2.13 -15.49
CA SER A 124 -9.94 3.01 -14.32
C SER A 124 -11.23 2.96 -13.48
N ASP A 125 -12.39 2.90 -14.13
CA ASP A 125 -13.69 2.83 -13.44
C ASP A 125 -13.85 1.50 -12.69
N GLU A 126 -13.49 0.37 -13.31
CA GLU A 126 -13.53 -0.94 -12.64
C GLU A 126 -12.52 -1.06 -11.49
N ILE A 127 -11.41 -0.31 -11.54
CA ILE A 127 -10.46 -0.19 -10.43
C ILE A 127 -11.08 0.67 -9.32
N ALA A 128 -11.72 1.79 -9.64
CA ALA A 128 -12.41 2.63 -8.67
C ALA A 128 -13.54 1.87 -7.95
N ASP A 129 -14.35 1.10 -8.68
CA ASP A 129 -15.38 0.24 -8.09
C ASP A 129 -14.79 -0.76 -7.08
N ARG A 130 -13.62 -1.32 -7.39
CA ARG A 130 -12.89 -2.21 -6.48
C ARG A 130 -12.31 -1.50 -5.26
N ILE A 131 -11.81 -0.27 -5.44
CA ILE A 131 -11.37 0.56 -4.31
C ILE A 131 -12.56 0.85 -3.39
N GLN A 132 -13.73 1.19 -3.95
CA GLN A 132 -14.93 1.43 -3.18
C GLN A 132 -15.39 0.19 -2.41
N GLU A 133 -15.37 -0.99 -3.05
CA GLU A 133 -15.66 -2.26 -2.36
C GLU A 133 -14.67 -2.51 -1.22
N ALA A 134 -13.36 -2.31 -1.46
CA ALA A 134 -12.32 -2.46 -0.45
C ALA A 134 -12.53 -1.51 0.75
N LEU A 135 -12.92 -0.26 0.50
CA LEU A 135 -13.26 0.71 1.55
C LEU A 135 -14.45 0.26 2.40
N VAL A 136 -15.51 -0.26 1.75
CA VAL A 136 -16.68 -0.82 2.45
C VAL A 136 -16.27 -2.00 3.33
N LEU A 137 -15.49 -2.94 2.79
CA LEU A 137 -14.99 -4.09 3.54
C LEU A 137 -14.12 -3.66 4.73
N THR A 138 -13.21 -2.70 4.55
CA THR A 138 -12.38 -2.19 5.64
C THR A 138 -13.21 -1.54 6.74
N LYS A 139 -14.20 -0.72 6.36
CA LYS A 139 -15.00 0.07 7.28
C LYS A 139 -15.99 -0.74 8.10
N TYR A 140 -16.57 -1.79 7.51
CA TYR A 140 -17.68 -2.53 8.12
C TYR A 140 -17.37 -4.00 8.42
N GLY A 141 -16.34 -4.57 7.80
CA GLY A 141 -15.96 -5.96 7.99
C GLY A 141 -15.01 -6.16 9.19
N PRO A 142 -15.08 -7.32 9.86
CA PRO A 142 -14.15 -7.66 10.93
C PRO A 142 -12.73 -7.82 10.37
N ALA A 143 -11.76 -7.16 11.00
CA ALA A 143 -10.35 -7.24 10.61
C ALA A 143 -9.84 -8.68 10.61
N GLY A 144 -9.14 -9.08 9.54
CA GLY A 144 -8.61 -10.43 9.34
C GLY A 144 -9.61 -11.44 8.78
N ALA A 145 -10.87 -11.04 8.55
CA ALA A 145 -11.93 -11.89 8.02
C ALA A 145 -12.78 -11.17 6.96
N ARG A 146 -12.23 -10.16 6.28
CA ARG A 146 -12.98 -9.34 5.29
C ARG A 146 -13.22 -10.08 3.98
N ARG A 147 -12.39 -11.07 3.65
CA ARG A 147 -12.50 -11.93 2.46
C ARG A 147 -12.35 -13.42 2.84
N PRO A 148 -13.41 -14.05 3.38
CA PRO A 148 -13.34 -15.44 3.82
C PRO A 148 -13.06 -16.44 2.68
N ASP A 149 -13.51 -16.12 1.46
CA ASP A 149 -13.26 -16.93 0.25
C ASP A 149 -11.95 -16.55 -0.47
N GLY A 150 -11.15 -15.69 0.17
CA GLY A 150 -9.91 -15.14 -0.38
C GLY A 150 -10.12 -13.91 -1.27
N PRO A 151 -9.03 -13.19 -1.60
CA PRO A 151 -9.08 -11.91 -2.32
C PRO A 151 -9.28 -12.03 -3.84
N HIS A 152 -9.47 -13.25 -4.35
CA HIS A 152 -9.47 -13.56 -5.80
C HIS A 152 -8.21 -13.08 -6.54
N CYS A 153 -7.06 -13.09 -5.86
CA CYS A 153 -5.75 -12.79 -6.41
C CYS A 153 -5.12 -14.01 -7.09
N PRO A 154 -4.17 -13.84 -8.01
CA PRO A 154 -3.35 -14.95 -8.51
C PRO A 154 -2.65 -15.68 -7.35
N PRO A 155 -2.44 -17.00 -7.44
CA PRO A 155 -1.67 -17.72 -6.42
C PRO A 155 -0.24 -17.15 -6.31
N PRO A 156 0.46 -17.38 -5.17
CA PRO A 156 1.86 -16.99 -5.01
C PRO A 156 2.71 -17.45 -6.20
N MET A 157 3.52 -16.55 -6.74
CA MET A 157 4.28 -16.79 -7.98
C MET A 157 5.74 -17.20 -7.71
N ARG A 158 6.20 -17.06 -6.47
CA ARG A 158 7.48 -17.60 -6.02
C ARG A 158 7.28 -18.90 -5.24
N PRO A 159 8.18 -19.89 -5.40
CA PRO A 159 8.27 -21.02 -4.48
C PRO A 159 8.54 -20.50 -3.06
N GLN A 160 7.80 -21.01 -2.08
CA GLN A 160 8.08 -20.80 -0.66
C GLN A 160 9.30 -21.62 -0.23
#